data_AF-A0AAE0LS64-F1
#
_entry.id   AF-A0AAE0LS64-F1
#
_cell.length_a   1.000
_cell.length_b   1.000
_cell.length_c   1.000
_cell.angle_alpha   90.00
_cell.angle_beta   90.00
_cell.angle_gamma   90.00
#
_symmetry.space_group_name_H-M   'P 1'
#
loop_
_entity.id
_entity.type
_entity.pdbx_description
1 polymer ?
#
loop_
_entity_poly.entity_id
_entity_poly.type
_entity_poly.pdbx_seq_one_letter_code
_entity_poly.pdbx_strand_id
1 'polypeptide(L)' 'MCMGTICQTCSKQTWLGCGSHVASVFANVPEDEWCTCEPKVEKDGKQYPPQAK' A
#
# COMPACT_ATOMS: atom_id res chain seq x y z
N MET A 1 12.63 4.90 -3.11
CA MET A 1 11.42 5.74 -2.90
C MET A 1 10.21 4.87 -3.12
N CYS A 2 9.20 4.93 -2.24
CA CYS A 2 7.93 4.24 -2.51
C CYS A 2 6.96 5.23 -3.15
N MET A 3 6.17 4.77 -4.12
CA MET A 3 5.16 5.59 -4.79
C MET A 3 3.81 4.88 -4.75
N GLY A 4 2.73 5.65 -4.66
CA GLY A 4 1.37 5.14 -4.78
C GLY A 4 1.07 4.73 -6.21
N THR A 5 0.41 3.60 -6.39
CA THR A 5 -0.06 3.12 -7.69
C THR A 5 -1.38 2.35 -7.53
N ILE A 6 -2.03 1.99 -8.63
CA ILE A 6 -3.30 1.26 -8.59
C ILE A 6 -3.04 -0.24 -8.77
N CYS A 7 -3.64 -1.05 -7.91
CA CYS A 7 -3.52 -2.50 -7.94
C CYS A 7 -4.31 -3.01 -9.14
N GLN A 8 -3.69 -3.76 -10.03
CA GLN A 8 -4.39 -4.35 -11.18
C GLN A 8 -5.37 -5.47 -10.79
N THR A 9 -5.24 -6.02 -9.58
CA THR A 9 -6.09 -7.14 -9.11
C THR A 9 -7.38 -6.65 -8.48
N CYS A 10 -7.33 -5.62 -7.63
CA CYS A 10 -8.49 -5.11 -6.90
C CYS A 10 -8.88 -3.67 -7.29
N SER A 11 -8.14 -3.03 -8.19
CA SER A 11 -8.35 -1.65 -8.65
C SER A 11 -8.30 -0.58 -7.54
N LYS A 12 -7.80 -0.94 -6.36
CA LYS A 12 -7.59 -0.04 -5.21
C LYS A 12 -6.16 0.50 -5.16
N GLN A 13 -5.95 1.53 -4.35
CA GLN A 13 -4.65 2.16 -4.16
C GLN A 13 -3.71 1.23 -3.38
N THR A 14 -2.57 0.97 -4.00
CA THR A 14 -1.45 0.20 -3.46
C THR A 14 -0.19 1.07 -3.60
N TRP A 15 0.98 0.50 -3.32
CA TRP A 15 2.25 1.18 -3.38
C TRP A 15 3.28 0.28 -4.04
N LEU A 16 4.32 0.88 -4.60
CA LEU A 16 5.44 0.19 -5.21
C LEU A 16 6.75 0.75 -4.63
N GLY A 17 7.70 -0.12 -4.26
CA GLY A 17 8.99 0.28 -3.69
C GLY A 17 9.52 -0.72 -2.65
N CYS A 18 10.27 -0.23 -1.66
CA CYS A 18 10.91 -1.04 -0.62
C CYS A 18 10.08 -1.23 0.67
N GLY A 19 8.90 -0.61 0.78
CA GLY A 19 8.00 -0.70 1.94
C GLY A 19 8.36 0.22 3.09
N SER A 20 9.61 0.69 3.17
CA SER A 20 10.04 1.61 4.23
C SER A 20 9.34 2.98 4.19
N HIS A 21 8.73 3.36 3.08
CA HIS A 21 8.06 4.65 2.91
C HIS A 21 6.55 4.52 2.70
N VAL A 22 5.97 3.35 2.98
CA VAL A 22 4.55 3.06 2.76
C VAL A 22 3.65 4.02 3.56
N ALA A 23 4.02 4.34 4.80
CA ALA A 23 3.29 5.29 5.64
C ALA A 23 3.17 6.67 4.99
N SER A 24 4.22 7.14 4.29
CA SER A 24 4.20 8.41 3.56
C SER A 24 3.34 8.33 2.29
N VAL A 25 3.32 7.18 1.62
CA VAL A 25 2.48 6.96 0.43
C VAL A 25 1.00 7.00 0.80
N PHE A 26 0.62 6.41 1.93
CA PHE A 26 -0.76 6.38 2.41
C PHE A 26 -1.14 7.52 3.37
N ALA A 27 -0.24 8.50 3.58
CA ALA A 27 -0.50 9.60 4.50
C ALA A 27 -1.75 10.43 4.13
N ASN A 28 -2.08 10.53 2.84
CA ASN A 28 -3.23 11.26 2.31
C ASN A 28 -4.27 10.34 1.65
N VAL A 29 -4.24 9.04 1.95
CA VAL A 29 -5.05 8.04 1.27
C VAL A 29 -5.96 7.41 2.30
N PRO A 30 -7.28 7.55 2.18
CA PRO A 30 -8.21 6.95 3.12
C PRO A 30 -8.12 5.41 3.08
N GLU A 31 -8.29 4.76 4.23
CA GLU A 31 -8.18 3.30 4.36
C GLU A 31 -9.15 2.52 3.46
N ASP A 32 -10.29 3.14 3.09
CA ASP A 32 -11.25 2.56 2.16
C ASP A 32 -10.68 2.37 0.74
N GLU A 33 -9.76 3.25 0.33
CA GLU A 33 -9.09 3.16 -0.97
C GLU A 33 -7.87 2.24 -0.94
N TRP A 34 -7.50 1.66 0.21
CA TRP A 34 -6.33 0.80 0.31
C TRP A 34 -6.61 -0.57 -0.30
N CYS A 35 -5.61 -1.11 -0.98
CA CYS A 35 -5.65 -2.46 -1.53
C CYS A 35 -5.91 -3.50 -0.43
N THR A 36 -6.93 -4.33 -0.64
CA THR A 36 -7.33 -5.37 0.31
C THR A 36 -6.75 -6.74 -0.04
N CYS A 37 -5.84 -6.81 -1.02
CA CYS A 37 -5.16 -8.06 -1.39
C CYS A 37 -4.25 -8.56 -0.27
N GLU A 38 -3.94 -9.86 -0.30
CA GLU A 38 -3.01 -10.52 0.62
C GLU A 38 -1.75 -11.00 -0.13
N PRO A 39 -0.58 -11.08 0.55
CA PRO A 39 -0.34 -10.82 1.97
C PRO A 39 -0.12 -9.34 2.27
N LYS A 40 -0.76 -8.82 3.33
CA LYS A 40 -0.46 -7.48 3.85
C LYS A 40 0.95 -7.44 4.41
N VAL A 41 1.60 -6.27 4.31
CA VAL A 41 2.91 -6.04 4.89
C VAL A 41 2.78 -5.30 6.21
N GLU A 42 3.46 -5.76 7.25
CA GLU A 42 3.54 -5.03 8.50
C GLU A 42 4.72 -4.06 8.47
N LYS A 43 4.47 -2.79 8.77
CA LYS A 43 5.51 -1.77 8.88
C LYS A 43 5.21 -0.81 10.02
N ASP A 44 6.19 -0.64 10.91
CA ASP A 44 6.10 0.27 12.07
C ASP A 44 4.85 -0.01 12.94
N GLY A 45 4.50 -1.29 13.10
CA GLY A 45 3.35 -1.73 13.88
C GLY A 45 1.98 -1.53 13.22
N LYS A 46 1.95 -1.12 11.94
CA LYS A 46 0.73 -1.01 11.13
C LYS A 46 0.76 -1.98 9.96
N GLN A 47 -0.39 -2.57 9.65
CA GLN A 47 -0.56 -3.39 8.46
C GLN A 47 -0.92 -2.52 7.26
N TYR A 48 -0.14 -2.63 6.21
CA TYR A 48 -0.35 -1.94 4.95
C TYR A 48 -0.67 -2.94 3.83
N PRO A 49 -1.37 -2.50 2.77
CA PRO A 49 -1.60 -3.30 1.56
C PRO A 49 -0.30 -3.92 1.01
N PRO A 50 -0.37 -5.06 0.31
CA PRO A 50 0.77 -5.61 -0.42
C PRO A 50 1.31 -4.60 -1.42
N GLN A 51 2.59 -4.75 -1.75
CA GLN A 51 3.18 -4.04 -2.87
C GLN A 51 2.47 -4.43 -4.18
N ALA A 52 2.24 -3.45 -5.05
CA ALA A 52 1.80 -3.70 -6.41
C ALA A 52 2.77 -4.66 -7.11
N LYS A 53 2.23 -5.73 -7.70
CA LYS A 53 2.98 -6.60 -8.61
C LYS A 53 3.06 -5.96 -9.99
#